data_AF-A0A2P5KRM5-F1
#
_entry.id   AF-A0A2P5KRM5-F1
#
_cell.length_a   1.000
_cell.length_b   1.000
_cell.length_c   1.000
_cell.angle_alpha   90.00
_cell.angle_beta   90.00
_cell.angle_gamma   90.00
#
_symmetry.space_group_name_H-M   'P 1'
#
loop_
_entity.id
_entity.type
_entity.pdbx_description
1 polymer ?
#
loop_
_entity_poly.entity_id
_entity_poly.type
_entity_poly.pdbx_seq_one_letter_code
_entity_poly.pdbx_strand_id
1 'polypeptide(L)'
;MKIAKFAVGNVVRHRVYPFRGVVFDIDPVFNNTEEWWLSIPEEIRPRKDQPYYHLLAENEDTEYIAYVSEQNLLADKTGVPVRHPQVAELFAEDDRGNYRAIFLQAH
;
A
#
# COMPACT_ATOMS: atom_id res chain seq x y z
N MET A 1 -9.41 11.81 13.59
CA MET A 1 -8.49 10.93 12.84
C MET A 1 -9.31 9.76 12.31
N LYS A 2 -9.32 9.51 11.01
CA LYS A 2 -10.01 8.33 10.46
C LYS A 2 -9.17 7.09 10.80
N ILE A 3 -9.82 6.01 11.21
CA ILE A 3 -9.16 4.74 11.49
C ILE A 3 -8.77 4.12 10.15
N ALA A 4 -7.51 3.73 10.00
CA ALA A 4 -7.00 3.04 8.81
C ALA A 4 -7.71 1.69 8.64
N LYS A 5 -8.19 1.41 7.42
CA LYS A 5 -8.86 0.15 7.06
C LYS A 5 -7.90 -1.00 6.84
N PHE A 6 -6.67 -0.70 6.45
CA PHE A 6 -5.64 -1.69 6.19
C PHE A 6 -4.48 -1.49 7.17
N ALA A 7 -3.84 -2.59 7.56
CA ALA A 7 -2.67 -2.59 8.41
C ALA A 7 -1.42 -2.96 7.61
N VAL A 8 -0.24 -2.69 8.17
CA VAL A 8 1.04 -3.19 7.65
C VAL A 8 0.98 -4.71 7.49
N GLY A 9 1.45 -5.21 6.35
CA GLY A 9 1.36 -6.63 5.96
C GLY A 9 0.06 -7.01 5.25
N ASN A 10 -0.96 -6.15 5.21
CA ASN A 10 -2.14 -6.42 4.39
C ASN A 10 -1.80 -6.31 2.90
N VAL A 11 -2.26 -7.29 2.13
CA VAL A 11 -2.18 -7.25 0.67
C VAL A 11 -3.42 -6.54 0.13
N VAL A 12 -3.19 -5.54 -0.69
CA VAL A 12 -4.22 -4.68 -1.28
C VAL A 12 -4.04 -4.62 -2.78
N ARG A 13 -5.11 -4.25 -3.47
CA ARG A 13 -5.09 -3.93 -4.89
C ARG A 13 -5.74 -2.58 -5.14
N HIS A 14 -5.31 -1.91 -6.18
CA HIS A 14 -5.95 -0.68 -6.59
C HIS A 14 -7.32 -0.97 -7.21
N ARG A 15 -8.28 -0.07 -6.98
CA ARG A 15 -9.66 -0.23 -7.46
C ARG A 15 -9.77 -0.13 -8.98
N VAL A 16 -8.99 0.77 -9.57
CA VAL A 16 -9.03 1.13 -11.01
C VAL A 16 -7.83 0.58 -11.78
N TYR A 17 -6.61 0.98 -11.40
CA TYR A 17 -5.38 0.51 -12.03
C TYR A 17 -5.02 -0.94 -11.68
N PRO A 18 -4.40 -1.69 -12.62
CA PRO A 18 -4.10 -3.11 -12.46
C PRO A 18 -2.78 -3.33 -11.70
N PHE A 19 -2.73 -2.93 -10.44
CA PHE A 19 -1.60 -3.26 -9.56
C PHE A 19 -2.09 -3.72 -8.19
N ARG A 20 -1.23 -4.47 -7.52
CA ARG A 20 -1.39 -4.95 -6.15
C ARG A 20 -0.12 -4.70 -5.35
N GLY A 21 -0.19 -4.83 -4.04
CA GLY A 21 0.99 -4.70 -3.20
C GLY A 21 0.71 -4.98 -1.73
N VAL A 22 1.77 -5.08 -0.95
CA VAL A 22 1.70 -5.21 0.51
C VAL A 22 1.96 -3.85 1.16
N VAL A 23 1.13 -3.50 2.14
CA VAL A 23 1.31 -2.27 2.94
C VAL A 23 2.55 -2.41 3.80
N PHE A 24 3.52 -1.50 3.67
CA PHE A 24 4.69 -1.45 4.55
C PHE A 24 4.73 -0.21 5.45
N ASP A 25 3.98 0.85 5.11
CA ASP A 25 3.84 2.02 5.97
C ASP A 25 2.49 2.75 5.72
N ILE A 26 2.06 3.56 6.68
CA ILE A 26 0.77 4.24 6.69
C ILE A 26 0.93 5.67 7.24
N ASP A 27 0.59 6.65 6.40
CA ASP A 27 0.42 8.03 6.85
C ASP A 27 -1.04 8.25 7.31
N PRO A 28 -1.28 8.82 8.51
CA PRO A 28 -2.63 9.13 8.99
C PRO A 28 -3.47 10.04 8.08
N VAL A 29 -2.78 10.90 7.33
CA VAL A 29 -3.30 11.87 6.36
C VAL A 29 -2.30 11.98 5.20
N PHE A 30 -2.66 12.67 4.13
CA PHE A 30 -1.72 12.95 3.04
C PHE A 30 -0.40 13.56 3.56
N ASN A 31 0.72 12.95 3.17
CA ASN A 31 2.07 13.31 3.59
C ASN A 31 3.06 13.20 2.42
N ASN A 32 2.72 13.85 1.31
CA ASN A 32 3.60 13.97 0.15
C ASN A 32 3.55 15.42 -0.36
N THR A 33 4.23 15.72 -1.47
CA THR A 33 4.36 17.08 -1.96
C THR A 33 3.07 17.61 -2.57
N GLU A 34 2.85 18.92 -2.44
CA GLU A 34 1.69 19.58 -3.04
C GLU A 34 1.71 19.43 -4.57
N GLU A 35 2.90 19.50 -5.17
CA GLU A 35 3.13 19.35 -6.60
C GLU A 35 2.67 17.98 -7.10
N TRP A 36 2.99 16.91 -6.36
CA TRP A 36 2.50 15.57 -6.68
C TRP A 36 0.98 15.53 -6.64
N TRP A 37 0.38 16.11 -5.60
CA TRP A 37 -1.08 16.14 -5.45
C TRP A 37 -1.78 16.93 -6.58
N LEU A 38 -1.20 18.07 -6.97
CA LEU A 38 -1.68 18.90 -8.07
C LEU A 38 -1.48 18.26 -9.45
N SER A 39 -0.47 17.39 -9.60
CA SER A 39 -0.25 16.62 -10.84
C SER A 39 -1.37 15.61 -11.13
N ILE A 40 -2.16 15.23 -10.11
CA ILE A 40 -3.28 14.32 -10.27
C ILE A 40 -4.47 15.10 -10.88
N PRO A 41 -5.10 14.58 -11.95
CA PRO A 41 -6.29 15.17 -12.53
C PRO A 41 -7.38 15.37 -11.48
N GLU A 42 -8.05 16.52 -11.51
CA GLU A 42 -8.97 16.96 -10.46
C GLU A 42 -10.12 15.97 -10.25
N GLU A 43 -10.58 15.32 -11.31
CA GLU A 43 -11.68 14.35 -11.29
C GLU A 43 -11.37 13.07 -10.50
N ILE A 44 -10.10 12.72 -10.34
CA ILE A 44 -9.64 11.52 -9.62
C ILE A 44 -8.75 11.87 -8.42
N ARG A 45 -8.60 13.16 -8.13
CA ARG A 45 -7.73 13.64 -7.07
C ARG A 45 -8.23 13.18 -5.69
N PRO A 46 -7.43 12.45 -4.92
CA PRO A 46 -7.86 11.95 -3.62
C PRO A 46 -7.91 13.06 -2.58
N ARG A 47 -8.88 12.99 -1.67
CA ARG A 47 -8.95 13.93 -0.54
C ARG A 47 -7.78 13.70 0.42
N LYS A 48 -7.21 14.77 0.97
CA LYS A 48 -6.06 14.68 1.88
C LYS A 48 -6.41 14.19 3.29
N ASP A 49 -7.67 14.33 3.72
CA ASP A 49 -8.18 14.01 5.06
C ASP A 49 -8.49 12.50 5.28
N GLN A 50 -7.59 11.64 4.81
CA GLN A 50 -7.73 10.18 4.93
C GLN A 50 -6.35 9.51 5.00
N PRO A 51 -6.26 8.27 5.47
CA PRO A 51 -5.02 7.52 5.45
C PRO A 51 -4.47 7.33 4.04
N TYR A 52 -3.15 7.43 3.91
CA TYR A 52 -2.40 7.09 2.71
C TYR A 52 -1.43 5.96 3.04
N TYR A 53 -1.17 5.12 2.06
CA TYR A 53 -0.44 3.87 2.24
C TYR A 53 0.76 3.84 1.32
N HIS A 54 1.88 3.37 1.87
CA HIS A 54 3.06 3.00 1.10
C HIS A 54 3.04 1.51 0.85
N LEU A 55 3.14 1.13 -0.42
CA LEU A 55 3.02 -0.25 -0.87
C LEU A 55 4.31 -0.69 -1.56
N LEU A 56 4.76 -1.90 -1.25
CA LEU A 56 5.62 -2.65 -2.16
C LEU A 56 4.69 -3.24 -3.22
N ALA A 57 4.64 -2.61 -4.40
CA ALA A 57 3.64 -2.88 -5.42
C ALA A 57 4.23 -3.61 -6.64
N GLU A 58 3.35 -4.29 -7.36
CA GLU A 58 3.65 -4.98 -8.61
C GLU A 58 2.48 -4.86 -9.59
N ASN A 59 2.78 -4.83 -10.87
CA ASN A 59 1.84 -5.05 -11.96
C ASN A 59 2.28 -6.27 -12.80
N GLU A 60 1.83 -6.40 -14.04
CA GLU A 60 2.23 -7.54 -14.90
C GLU A 60 3.71 -7.49 -15.32
N ASP A 61 4.31 -6.29 -15.35
CA ASP A 61 5.62 -6.06 -15.97
C ASP A 61 6.72 -5.72 -14.96
N THR A 62 6.40 -5.01 -13.88
CA THR A 62 7.38 -4.41 -12.97
C THR A 62 6.95 -4.37 -11.50
N GLU A 63 7.95 -4.20 -10.64
CA GLU A 63 7.84 -3.98 -9.20
C GLU A 63 8.29 -2.56 -8.84
N TYR A 64 7.57 -1.87 -7.96
CA TYR A 64 7.84 -0.47 -7.58
C TYR A 64 7.20 -0.10 -6.24
N ILE A 65 7.60 1.04 -5.66
CA ILE A 65 6.94 1.61 -4.47
C ILE A 65 5.78 2.50 -4.91
N ALA A 66 4.59 2.28 -4.34
CA ALA A 66 3.41 3.08 -4.62
C ALA A 66 2.94 3.87 -3.39
N TYR A 67 2.53 5.12 -3.61
CA TYR A 67 1.85 5.96 -2.60
C TYR A 67 0.38 6.16 -2.98
N VAL A 68 -0.53 5.64 -2.16
CA VAL A 68 -1.95 5.47 -2.56
C VAL A 68 -2.91 5.83 -1.45
N SER A 69 -3.98 6.56 -1.79
CA SER A 69 -5.06 6.90 -0.84
C SER A 69 -5.96 5.71 -0.50
N GLU A 70 -6.47 5.65 0.74
CA GLU A 70 -7.36 4.57 1.19
C GLU A 70 -8.57 4.32 0.29
N GLN A 71 -9.21 5.39 -0.19
CA GLN A 71 -10.41 5.30 -1.04
C GLN A 71 -10.18 4.47 -2.32
N ASN A 72 -8.93 4.41 -2.78
CA ASN A 72 -8.54 3.72 -4.01
C ASN A 72 -8.08 2.28 -3.77
N LEU A 73 -8.02 1.81 -2.53
CA LEU A 73 -7.59 0.47 -2.18
C LEU A 73 -8.76 -0.46 -1.89
N LEU A 74 -8.57 -1.72 -2.26
CA LEU A 74 -9.42 -2.86 -1.94
C LEU A 74 -8.53 -3.97 -1.36
N ALA A 75 -9.08 -4.78 -0.44
CA ALA A 75 -8.39 -5.97 0.03
C ALA A 75 -8.15 -6.93 -1.13
N ASP A 76 -6.92 -7.44 -1.24
CA ASP A 76 -6.62 -8.58 -2.09
C ASP A 76 -6.83 -9.86 -1.28
N LYS A 77 -7.66 -10.77 -1.82
CA LYS A 77 -8.04 -12.03 -1.18
C LYS A 77 -7.60 -13.24 -1.99
N THR A 78 -6.74 -13.04 -3.00
CA THR A 78 -6.24 -14.12 -3.86
C THR A 78 -5.33 -15.09 -3.12
N GLY A 79 -4.65 -14.64 -2.06
CA GLY A 79 -3.65 -15.43 -1.34
C GLY A 79 -2.34 -15.62 -2.12
N VAL A 80 -2.17 -14.92 -3.25
CA VAL A 80 -0.95 -14.98 -4.05
C VAL A 80 0.11 -14.09 -3.40
N PRO A 81 1.34 -14.58 -3.17
CA PRO A 81 2.44 -13.75 -2.68
C PRO A 81 2.74 -12.55 -3.58
N VAL A 82 3.24 -11.45 -3.02
CA VAL A 82 3.73 -10.30 -3.79
C VAL A 82 5.20 -10.57 -4.15
N ARG A 83 5.57 -10.37 -5.43
CA ARG A 83 6.90 -10.68 -6.00
C ARG A 83 7.95 -9.62 -5.69
N HIS A 84 7.56 -8.44 -5.21
CA HIS A 84 8.47 -7.33 -4.95
C HIS A 84 9.67 -7.78 -4.08
N PRO A 85 10.93 -7.60 -4.52
CA PRO A 85 12.09 -8.24 -3.89
C PRO A 85 12.28 -7.86 -2.41
N GLN A 86 11.98 -6.59 -2.06
CA GLN A 86 12.05 -6.10 -0.67
C GLN A 86 11.00 -6.72 0.26
N VAL A 87 10.01 -7.47 -0.24
CA VAL A 87 9.05 -8.18 0.62
C VAL A 87 9.78 -9.17 1.52
N ALA A 88 10.75 -9.91 0.98
CA ALA A 88 11.54 -10.88 1.74
C ALA A 88 12.46 -10.22 2.78
N GLU A 89 12.79 -8.94 2.62
CA GLU A 89 13.60 -8.17 3.57
C GLU A 89 12.76 -7.60 4.71
N LEU A 90 11.51 -7.24 4.44
CA LEU A 90 10.64 -6.52 5.38
C LEU A 90 9.59 -7.42 6.04
N PHE A 91 9.25 -8.56 5.46
CA PHE A 91 8.17 -9.41 5.95
C PHE A 91 8.58 -10.88 6.04
N ALA A 92 8.09 -11.53 7.08
CA ALA A 92 7.97 -12.97 7.13
C ALA A 92 6.55 -13.38 6.74
N GLU A 93 6.41 -14.36 5.86
CA GLU A 93 5.13 -14.98 5.52
C GLU A 93 4.82 -16.08 6.55
N ASP A 94 3.60 -16.08 7.11
CA ASP A 94 3.14 -17.18 7.97
C ASP A 94 2.54 -18.34 7.18
N ASP A 95 2.28 -19.47 7.83
CA ASP A 95 1.74 -20.70 7.21
C ASP A 95 0.39 -20.51 6.50
N ARG A 96 -0.23 -19.33 6.63
CA ARG A 96 -1.50 -18.97 6.01
C ARG A 96 -1.34 -17.91 4.91
N GLY A 97 -0.11 -17.59 4.51
CA GLY A 97 0.20 -16.62 3.48
C GLY A 97 0.07 -15.16 3.93
N ASN A 98 0.01 -14.88 5.24
CA ASN A 98 -0.06 -13.51 5.73
C ASN A 98 1.33 -12.95 6.00
N TYR A 99 1.55 -11.69 5.62
CA TYR A 99 2.80 -10.99 5.91
C TYR A 99 2.81 -10.42 7.32
N ARG A 100 3.89 -10.69 8.05
CA ARG A 100 4.22 -10.08 9.34
C ARG A 100 5.51 -9.28 9.20
N ALA A 101 5.46 -7.99 9.51
CA ALA A 101 6.64 -7.14 9.41
C ALA A 101 7.71 -7.61 10.41
N ILE A 102 8.93 -7.77 9.92
CA ILE A 102 10.11 -8.14 10.73
C ILE A 102 11.01 -6.94 11.06
N PHE A 103 10.80 -5.81 10.38
CA PHE A 103 11.49 -4.54 10.65
C PHE A 103 10.83 -3.71 11.76
N LEU A 104 9.62 -4.06 12.21
CA LEU A 104 8.93 -3.38 13.31
C LEU A 104 9.52 -3.73 14.70
N GLN A 105 10.81 -4.08 14.80
CA GLN A 105 11.47 -4.07 16.09
C GLN A 105 11.49 -2.62 16.59
N ALA A 106 10.57 -2.36 17.52
CA ALA A 106 10.39 -1.07 18.17
C ALA A 106 11.74 -0.56 18.69
N HIS A 107 12.12 0.64 18.22
CA HIS A 107 12.96 1.52 19.01
C HIS A 107 12.13 2.15 20.13
#